data_AF-A0A3E4M1J3-F1
#
_entry.id   AF-A0A3E4M1J3-F1
#
_cell.length_a   1.000
_cell.length_b   1.000
_cell.length_c   1.000
_cell.angle_alpha   90.00
_cell.angle_beta   90.00
_cell.angle_gamma   90.00
#
_symmetry.space_group_name_H-M   'P 1'
#
loop_
_entity.id
_entity.type
_entity.pdbx_description
1 polymer ?
#
loop_
_entity_poly.entity_id
_entity_poly.type
_entity_poly.pdbx_seq_one_letter_code
_entity_poly.pdbx_strand_id
1 'polypeptide(L)'
;MATTRLMPLHVGKGRNISTAISDIIDYVENPQKTDFGKFIYGYECDTRLADAEFLLSKRQYANLTGRNQGADDVIAYHLRQAFKPGEVTPEEANQIGRELALKLTKGNHAFVVCTHVDKHHVHNHIIINSTTLDCQKKFRNFWGSTWAIRRMNDKLCLEHGLSIVENPKPSREHYGTWLGNKKQPSFQEQIRIAIDAALEEKPKDFEELLQKLETAGLEVNRERKHLRFRVPGQENYTRCDTLKGDYTEQTIKERIAGTRTVKPRHAFSKKTVSKVGLLVDIEAAIRSGKGPGYERWAKVFNLKQLSQAVLYLKEHGDMGYEDLLEKANATTTNFNTLSVQIKDLESKMNANAELQKQIVNYAKTRAVYVEYRKAGYSKKFR
;
A
#
# COMPACT_ATOMS: atom_id res chain seq x y z
N MET A 1 6.94 -7.07 0.79
CA MET A 1 6.46 -5.87 0.10
C MET A 1 7.45 -4.78 0.39
N ALA A 2 8.40 -4.61 -0.53
CA ALA A 2 9.44 -3.61 -0.38
C ALA A 2 8.97 -2.22 -0.78
N THR A 3 9.48 -1.17 -0.12
CA THR A 3 9.15 0.22 -0.42
C THR A 3 10.38 1.10 -0.35
N THR A 4 10.40 2.19 -1.13
CA THR A 4 11.53 3.12 -1.21
C THR A 4 11.11 4.57 -1.06
N ARG A 5 11.92 5.39 -0.39
CA ARG A 5 11.76 6.84 -0.30
C ARG A 5 13.10 7.55 -0.41
N LEU A 6 13.25 8.42 -1.41
CA LEU A 6 14.40 9.30 -1.58
C LEU A 6 14.12 10.66 -0.94
N MET A 7 15.05 11.18 -0.14
CA MET A 7 14.96 12.48 0.52
C MET A 7 16.25 13.28 0.26
N PRO A 8 16.18 14.49 -0.30
CA PRO A 8 17.33 15.38 -0.35
C PRO A 8 17.70 15.84 1.07
N LEU A 9 18.99 15.87 1.37
CA LEU A 9 19.53 16.40 2.61
C LEU A 9 20.12 17.78 2.35
N HIS A 10 19.82 18.71 3.25
CA HIS A 10 20.32 20.09 3.26
C HIS A 10 21.02 20.34 4.60
N VAL A 11 21.84 21.39 4.66
CA VAL A 11 22.58 21.77 5.89
C VAL A 11 21.61 22.00 7.06
N GLY A 12 20.49 22.66 6.80
CA GLY A 12 19.53 23.06 7.84
C GLY A 12 20.00 24.27 8.65
N LYS A 13 19.12 24.80 9.50
CA LYS A 13 19.40 26.02 10.28
C LYS A 13 20.45 25.75 11.36
N GLY A 14 21.45 26.63 11.47
CA GLY A 14 22.40 26.66 12.59
C GLY A 14 23.51 25.59 12.57
N ARG A 15 23.67 24.86 11.46
CA ARG A 15 24.74 23.85 11.28
C ARG A 15 25.60 24.19 10.07
N ASN A 16 26.78 23.59 9.97
CA ASN A 16 27.60 23.62 8.77
C ASN A 16 27.45 22.29 7.99
N ILE A 17 28.00 22.23 6.77
CA ILE A 17 27.90 21.04 5.90
C ILE A 17 28.47 19.80 6.59
N SER A 18 29.62 19.92 7.26
CA SER A 18 30.30 18.81 7.94
C SER A 18 29.39 18.21 9.00
N THR A 19 28.86 19.04 9.90
CA THR A 19 27.96 18.62 10.98
C THR A 19 26.70 17.97 10.43
N ALA A 20 26.10 18.54 9.38
CA ALA A 20 24.88 17.98 8.80
C ALA A 20 25.08 16.59 8.16
N ILE A 21 26.26 16.32 7.58
CA ILE A 21 26.60 15.00 7.03
C ILE A 21 26.98 14.02 8.16
N SER A 22 27.78 14.45 9.14
CA SER A 22 28.12 13.63 10.32
C SER A 22 26.86 13.18 11.05
N ASP A 23 25.94 14.11 11.38
CA ASP A 23 24.71 13.80 12.11
C ASP A 23 23.89 12.68 11.46
N ILE A 24 23.80 12.67 10.12
CA ILE A 24 23.03 11.64 9.42
C ILE A 24 23.81 10.33 9.31
N ILE A 25 25.12 10.36 9.11
CA ILE A 25 25.98 9.17 9.05
C ILE A 25 25.98 8.48 10.42
N ASP A 26 26.25 9.23 11.50
CA ASP A 26 26.21 8.73 12.88
C ASP A 26 24.84 8.12 13.23
N TYR A 27 23.76 8.75 12.77
CA TYR A 27 22.41 8.23 12.98
C TYR A 27 22.17 6.89 12.28
N VAL A 28 22.65 6.73 11.03
CA VAL A 28 22.43 5.50 10.26
C VAL A 28 23.42 4.40 10.61
N GLU A 29 24.62 4.73 11.05
CA GLU A 29 25.67 3.77 11.44
C GLU A 29 25.52 3.26 12.87
N ASN A 30 24.57 3.80 13.65
CA ASN A 30 24.34 3.44 15.05
C ASN A 30 24.49 1.92 15.30
N PRO A 31 25.52 1.49 16.07
CA PRO A 31 25.86 0.09 16.28
C PRO A 31 24.71 -0.75 16.86
N GLN A 32 23.83 -0.17 17.66
CA GLN A 32 22.68 -0.87 18.24
C GLN A 32 21.65 -1.28 17.18
N LYS A 33 21.64 -0.59 16.03
CA LYS A 33 20.70 -0.84 14.93
C LYS A 33 21.31 -1.69 13.84
N THR A 34 22.64 -1.70 13.71
CA THR A 34 23.38 -2.30 12.58
C THR A 34 24.12 -3.58 12.95
N ASP A 35 23.74 -4.23 14.07
CA ASP A 35 24.42 -5.40 14.63
C ASP A 35 25.91 -5.13 14.86
N PHE A 36 26.19 -4.12 15.70
CA PHE A 36 27.55 -3.66 16.04
C PHE A 36 28.38 -3.23 14.82
N GLY A 37 27.72 -2.74 13.77
CA GLY A 37 28.37 -2.28 12.54
C GLY A 37 28.54 -3.36 11.47
N LYS A 38 28.12 -4.61 11.73
CA LYS A 38 28.21 -5.73 10.77
C LYS A 38 27.49 -5.44 9.46
N PHE A 39 26.38 -4.69 9.50
CA PHE A 39 25.57 -4.38 8.32
C PHE A 39 25.77 -2.96 7.79
N ILE A 40 27.01 -2.47 7.85
CA ILE A 40 27.43 -1.20 7.24
C ILE A 40 28.32 -1.52 6.05
N TYR A 41 28.06 -0.87 4.92
CA TYR A 41 28.84 -1.00 3.71
C TYR A 41 29.10 0.36 3.06
N GLY A 42 30.36 0.66 2.75
CA GLY A 42 30.77 1.83 1.97
C GLY A 42 31.13 1.47 0.54
N TYR A 43 30.77 2.33 -0.41
CA TYR A 43 31.23 2.27 -1.79
C TYR A 43 31.96 3.57 -2.12
N GLU A 44 33.20 3.44 -2.59
CA GLU A 44 34.08 4.59 -2.92
C GLU A 44 34.17 5.59 -1.75
N CYS A 45 34.09 5.07 -0.52
CA CYS A 45 34.33 5.79 0.73
C CYS A 45 34.64 4.84 1.89
N ASP A 46 35.47 5.27 2.84
CA ASP A 46 35.58 4.63 4.16
C ASP A 46 34.40 5.08 5.02
N THR A 47 33.62 4.14 5.54
CA THR A 47 32.40 4.43 6.31
C THR A 47 32.68 5.29 7.53
N ARG A 48 33.85 5.11 8.17
CA ARG A 48 34.28 5.88 9.35
C ARG A 48 34.63 7.33 9.05
N LEU A 49 34.90 7.65 7.78
CA LEU A 49 35.35 8.97 7.30
C LEU A 49 34.43 9.50 6.19
N ALA A 50 33.27 8.88 5.98
CA ALA A 50 32.41 9.18 4.86
C ALA A 50 31.89 10.63 4.90
N ASP A 51 31.74 11.21 6.10
CA ASP A 51 31.40 12.62 6.27
C ASP A 51 32.50 13.56 5.75
N ALA A 52 33.75 13.27 6.11
CA ALA A 52 34.92 14.03 5.72
C ALA A 52 35.20 13.90 4.21
N GLU A 53 35.07 12.69 3.65
CA GLU A 53 35.26 12.45 2.21
C GLU A 53 34.14 13.10 1.37
N PHE A 54 32.90 13.09 1.86
CA PHE A 54 31.79 13.78 1.19
C PHE A 54 31.99 15.30 1.23
N LEU A 55 32.54 15.83 2.32
CA LEU A 55 32.91 17.24 2.41
C LEU A 55 34.08 17.59 1.47
N LEU A 56 35.10 16.73 1.38
CA LEU A 56 36.25 16.92 0.51
C LEU A 56 35.83 16.99 -0.97
N SER A 57 35.04 16.02 -1.43
CA SER A 57 34.53 16.00 -2.81
C SER A 57 33.70 17.26 -3.15
N LYS A 58 32.99 17.83 -2.19
CA LYS A 58 32.27 19.11 -2.37
C LYS A 58 33.20 20.30 -2.51
N ARG A 59 34.26 20.37 -1.69
CA ARG A 59 35.29 21.41 -1.81
C ARG A 59 35.99 21.32 -3.17
N GLN A 60 36.32 20.11 -3.62
CA GLN A 60 36.89 19.88 -4.95
C GLN A 60 35.93 20.30 -6.07
N TYR A 61 34.64 19.95 -5.96
CA TYR A 61 33.62 20.40 -6.92
C TYR A 61 33.50 21.93 -6.99
N ALA A 62 33.49 22.61 -5.84
CA ALA A 62 33.46 24.07 -5.79
C ALA A 62 34.69 24.69 -6.47
N ASN A 63 35.88 24.14 -6.21
CA ASN A 63 37.12 24.60 -6.82
C ASN A 63 37.17 24.36 -8.34
N LEU A 64 36.73 23.19 -8.81
CA LEU A 64 36.76 22.82 -10.23
C LEU A 64 35.71 23.55 -11.06
N THR A 65 34.52 23.79 -10.50
CA THR A 65 33.38 24.34 -11.25
C THR A 65 33.13 25.83 -10.99
N GLY A 66 33.75 26.40 -9.95
CA GLY A 66 33.46 27.75 -9.46
C GLY A 66 32.07 27.90 -8.83
N ARG A 67 31.32 26.81 -8.67
CA ARG A 67 29.94 26.85 -8.16
C ARG A 67 29.90 26.65 -6.64
N ASN A 68 29.61 27.73 -5.92
CA ASN A 68 29.23 27.68 -4.52
C ASN A 68 27.72 27.85 -4.39
N GLN A 69 27.02 26.79 -3.96
CA GLN A 69 25.58 26.86 -3.72
C GLN A 69 25.34 27.20 -2.23
N GLY A 70 24.39 28.11 -1.99
CA GLY A 70 24.08 28.63 -0.65
C GLY A 70 23.34 27.64 0.25
N ALA A 71 22.59 28.15 1.23
CA ALA A 71 21.95 27.34 2.28
C ALA A 71 20.98 26.24 1.78
N ASP A 72 20.43 26.39 0.56
CA ASP A 72 19.48 25.45 -0.06
C ASP A 72 20.16 24.33 -0.87
N ASP A 73 21.50 24.23 -0.83
CA ASP A 73 22.20 23.16 -1.54
C ASP A 73 21.84 21.77 -1.00
N VAL A 74 21.70 20.80 -1.90
CA VAL A 74 21.55 19.38 -1.57
C VAL A 74 22.94 18.78 -1.34
N ILE A 75 23.24 18.48 -0.08
CA ILE A 75 24.54 17.98 0.35
C ILE A 75 24.66 16.46 0.25
N ALA A 76 23.54 15.74 0.33
CA ALA A 76 23.50 14.30 0.17
C ALA A 76 22.05 13.86 -0.10
N TYR A 77 21.85 12.58 -0.41
CA TYR A 77 20.53 11.99 -0.52
C TYR A 77 20.38 10.84 0.46
N HIS A 78 19.27 10.83 1.19
CA HIS A 78 18.88 9.71 2.05
C HIS A 78 17.81 8.88 1.34
N LEU A 79 18.19 7.68 0.90
CA LEU A 79 17.27 6.68 0.40
C LEU A 79 16.96 5.67 1.50
N ARG A 80 15.68 5.57 1.88
CA ARG A 80 15.19 4.49 2.75
C ARG A 80 14.60 3.39 1.90
N GLN A 81 14.90 2.15 2.25
CA GLN A 81 14.35 0.95 1.61
C GLN A 81 13.87 0.01 2.73
N ALA A 82 12.58 -0.30 2.77
CA ALA A 82 12.02 -1.17 3.81
C ALA A 82 11.47 -2.45 3.18
N PHE A 83 11.64 -3.58 3.87
CA PHE A 83 11.15 -4.88 3.43
C PHE A 83 9.99 -5.35 4.31
N LYS A 84 9.32 -6.45 3.93
CA LYS A 84 8.30 -7.04 4.81
C LYS A 84 9.00 -7.79 5.95
N PRO A 85 8.44 -7.74 7.17
CA PRO A 85 8.87 -8.62 8.24
C PRO A 85 8.95 -10.09 7.79
N GLY A 86 10.06 -10.75 8.09
CA GLY A 86 10.28 -12.18 7.82
C GLY A 86 10.50 -12.58 6.35
N GLU A 87 10.58 -11.62 5.41
CA GLU A 87 10.85 -11.95 4.01
C GLU A 87 12.33 -11.88 3.62
N VAL A 88 13.15 -11.15 4.36
CA VAL A 88 14.55 -10.89 4.01
C VAL A 88 15.43 -11.01 5.24
N THR A 89 16.64 -11.54 5.07
CA THR A 89 17.67 -11.50 6.12
C THR A 89 18.37 -10.13 6.13
N PRO A 90 18.98 -9.70 7.24
CA PRO A 90 19.75 -8.45 7.27
C PRO A 90 20.88 -8.42 6.23
N GLU A 91 21.57 -9.53 6.03
CA GLU A 91 22.64 -9.70 5.04
C GLU A 91 22.12 -9.51 3.61
N GLU A 92 21.02 -10.18 3.26
CA GLU A 92 20.38 -10.07 1.95
C GLU A 92 19.79 -8.67 1.73
N ALA A 93 19.19 -8.08 2.77
CA ALA A 93 18.71 -6.71 2.70
C ALA A 93 19.87 -5.75 2.40
N ASN A 94 21.01 -5.88 3.08
CA ASN A 94 22.19 -5.07 2.81
C ASN A 94 22.67 -5.23 1.36
N GLN A 95 22.76 -6.48 0.88
CA GLN A 95 23.12 -6.78 -0.50
C GLN A 95 22.18 -6.10 -1.51
N ILE A 96 20.87 -6.23 -1.33
CA ILE A 96 19.87 -5.59 -2.22
C ILE A 96 20.00 -4.06 -2.15
N GLY A 97 20.30 -3.50 -0.99
CA GLY A 97 20.56 -2.07 -0.82
C GLY A 97 21.78 -1.59 -1.61
N ARG A 98 22.87 -2.37 -1.60
CA ARG A 98 24.07 -2.12 -2.40
C ARG A 98 23.79 -2.17 -3.89
N GLU A 99 23.09 -3.19 -4.36
CA GLU A 99 22.73 -3.34 -5.77
C GLU A 99 21.82 -2.20 -6.23
N LEU A 100 20.86 -1.77 -5.40
CA LEU A 100 19.99 -0.64 -5.69
C LEU A 100 20.80 0.67 -5.77
N ALA A 101 21.71 0.91 -4.82
CA ALA A 101 22.56 2.09 -4.80
C ALA A 101 23.46 2.14 -6.04
N LEU A 102 24.13 1.04 -6.39
CA LEU A 102 24.97 0.94 -7.60
C LEU A 102 24.17 1.20 -8.88
N LYS A 103 22.99 0.58 -9.03
CA LYS A 103 22.11 0.80 -10.20
C LYS A 103 21.64 2.25 -10.28
N LEU A 104 21.33 2.88 -9.14
CA LEU A 104 20.86 4.27 -9.06
C LEU A 104 21.97 5.29 -9.38
N THR A 105 23.16 5.10 -8.81
CA THR A 105 24.30 6.03 -8.98
C THR A 105 25.10 5.75 -10.25
N LYS A 106 24.89 4.58 -10.88
CA LYS A 106 25.70 4.05 -11.98
C LYS A 106 27.19 3.97 -11.61
N GLY A 107 27.48 3.75 -10.33
CA GLY A 107 28.84 3.71 -9.79
C GLY A 107 29.56 5.07 -9.73
N ASN A 108 28.90 6.18 -10.07
CA ASN A 108 29.54 7.50 -10.18
C ASN A 108 29.46 8.35 -8.90
N HIS A 109 28.91 7.82 -7.81
CA HIS A 109 28.78 8.51 -6.53
C HIS A 109 29.18 7.58 -5.40
N ALA A 110 29.92 8.12 -4.43
CA ALA A 110 30.17 7.45 -3.17
C ALA A 110 28.86 7.32 -2.37
N PHE A 111 28.69 6.20 -1.66
CA PHE A 111 27.52 6.00 -0.81
C PHE A 111 27.80 5.01 0.34
N VAL A 112 27.00 5.13 1.40
CA VAL A 112 26.99 4.22 2.55
C VAL A 112 25.63 3.53 2.63
N VAL A 113 25.61 2.22 2.86
CA VAL A 113 24.42 1.39 3.09
C VAL A 113 24.46 0.84 4.51
N CYS A 114 23.48 1.21 5.32
CA CYS A 114 23.32 0.70 6.69
C CYS A 114 21.99 -0.04 6.80
N THR A 115 22.03 -1.31 7.21
CA THR A 115 20.83 -2.11 7.44
C THR A 115 20.45 -2.09 8.92
N HIS A 116 19.22 -1.65 9.20
CA HIS A 116 18.67 -1.56 10.55
C HIS A 116 17.82 -2.78 10.89
N VAL A 117 18.13 -3.40 12.02
CA VAL A 117 17.46 -4.60 12.57
C VAL A 117 16.76 -4.34 13.91
N ASP A 118 16.77 -3.09 14.39
CA ASP A 118 16.20 -2.65 15.67
C ASP A 118 14.66 -2.62 15.71
N LYS A 119 14.00 -2.77 14.55
CA LYS A 119 12.54 -2.72 14.40
C LYS A 119 11.99 -4.05 13.94
N HIS A 120 10.67 -4.17 14.01
CA HIS A 120 9.90 -5.33 13.52
C HIS A 120 10.19 -5.67 12.03
N HIS A 121 10.72 -4.75 11.23
CA HIS A 121 11.11 -5.02 9.85
C HIS A 121 12.54 -4.55 9.59
N VAL A 122 13.25 -5.36 8.80
CA VAL A 122 14.55 -4.99 8.25
C VAL A 122 14.37 -3.86 7.23
N HIS A 123 15.21 -2.84 7.34
CA HIS A 123 15.21 -1.71 6.43
C HIS A 123 16.62 -1.15 6.24
N ASN A 124 16.92 -0.68 5.03
CA ASN A 124 18.17 -0.01 4.71
C ASN A 124 18.01 1.51 4.76
N HIS A 125 19.07 2.13 5.24
CA HIS A 125 19.36 3.54 5.10
C HIS A 125 20.56 3.67 4.16
N ILE A 126 20.36 4.32 3.01
CA ILE A 126 21.40 4.53 2.00
C ILE A 126 21.67 6.03 1.91
N ILE A 127 22.88 6.44 2.24
CA ILE A 127 23.34 7.83 2.15
C ILE A 127 24.21 7.98 0.93
N ILE A 128 23.77 8.77 -0.05
CA ILE A 128 24.44 8.96 -1.34
C ILE A 128 25.05 10.36 -1.38
N ASN A 129 26.32 10.46 -1.73
CA ASN A 129 26.98 11.74 -1.96
C ASN A 129 26.31 12.47 -3.12
N SER A 130 25.93 13.73 -2.93
CA SER A 130 25.34 14.54 -4.00
C SER A 130 26.34 14.87 -5.12
N THR A 131 27.64 14.77 -4.88
CA THR A 131 28.71 15.05 -5.86
C THR A 131 29.18 13.75 -6.52
N THR A 132 29.51 13.79 -7.82
CA THR A 132 30.13 12.66 -8.53
C THR A 132 31.57 12.43 -8.08
N LEU A 133 32.11 11.22 -8.29
CA LEU A 133 33.48 10.85 -7.92
C LEU A 133 34.54 11.73 -8.61
N ASP A 134 34.31 12.12 -9.86
CA ASP A 134 35.16 13.06 -10.61
C ASP A 134 35.05 14.52 -10.13
N CYS A 135 34.15 14.80 -9.19
CA CYS A 135 33.86 16.14 -8.66
C CYS A 135 33.44 17.17 -9.72
N GLN A 136 32.89 16.75 -10.86
CA GLN A 136 32.46 17.68 -11.93
C GLN A 136 30.94 17.90 -11.95
N LYS A 137 30.16 16.99 -11.38
CA LYS A 137 28.69 16.97 -11.51
C LYS A 137 28.02 16.66 -10.17
N LYS A 138 26.70 16.89 -10.13
CA LYS A 138 25.84 16.49 -9.03
C LYS A 138 24.84 15.41 -9.44
N PHE A 139 24.37 14.67 -8.45
CA PHE A 139 23.35 13.65 -8.59
C PHE A 139 22.07 14.27 -9.14
N ARG A 140 21.53 13.69 -10.21
CA ARG A 140 20.38 14.24 -10.92
C ARG A 140 19.07 13.70 -10.36
N ASN A 141 18.52 14.37 -9.36
CA ASN A 141 17.15 14.13 -8.87
C ASN A 141 16.13 14.93 -9.72
N PHE A 142 15.22 14.25 -10.38
CA PHE A 142 14.22 14.82 -11.30
C PHE A 142 12.78 14.42 -10.95
N TRP A 143 11.80 15.13 -11.50
CA TRP A 143 10.37 14.80 -11.36
C TRP A 143 10.10 13.41 -11.94
N GLY A 144 9.95 12.41 -11.07
CA GLY A 144 9.83 10.99 -11.45
C GLY A 144 10.92 10.07 -10.86
N SER A 145 11.97 10.61 -10.24
CA SER A 145 13.03 9.81 -9.61
C SER A 145 12.49 8.82 -8.58
N THR A 146 11.48 9.20 -7.79
CA THR A 146 10.80 8.29 -6.85
C THR A 146 10.20 7.07 -7.54
N TRP A 147 9.54 7.25 -8.69
CA TRP A 147 8.95 6.15 -9.47
C TRP A 147 10.02 5.29 -10.14
N ALA A 148 11.08 5.91 -10.64
CA ALA A 148 12.22 5.20 -11.24
C ALA A 148 12.93 4.32 -10.20
N ILE A 149 13.27 4.88 -9.03
CA ILE A 149 13.89 4.16 -7.92
C ILE A 149 13.02 3.00 -7.48
N ARG A 150 11.72 3.25 -7.35
CA ARG A 150 10.78 2.20 -6.99
C ARG A 150 10.77 1.07 -8.02
N ARG A 151 10.67 1.36 -9.32
CA ARG A 151 10.70 0.32 -10.36
C ARG A 151 11.99 -0.49 -10.31
N MET A 152 13.13 0.16 -10.07
CA MET A 152 14.43 -0.51 -9.89
C MET A 152 14.42 -1.42 -8.65
N ASN A 153 13.88 -0.92 -7.53
CA ASN A 153 13.71 -1.69 -6.30
C ASN A 153 12.77 -2.88 -6.48
N ASP A 154 11.61 -2.69 -7.12
CA ASP A 154 10.63 -3.74 -7.36
C ASP A 154 11.25 -4.83 -8.25
N LYS A 155 12.00 -4.45 -9.28
CA LYS A 155 12.75 -5.41 -10.11
C LYS A 155 13.78 -6.19 -9.29
N LEU A 156 14.58 -5.52 -8.47
CA LEU A 156 15.54 -6.17 -7.58
C LEU A 156 14.86 -7.11 -6.59
N CYS A 157 13.76 -6.68 -5.97
CA CYS A 157 13.01 -7.52 -5.05
C CYS A 157 12.49 -8.78 -5.75
N LEU A 158 12.00 -8.68 -6.98
CA LEU A 158 11.62 -9.85 -7.78
C LEU A 158 12.81 -10.75 -8.13
N GLU A 159 13.95 -10.17 -8.50
CA GLU A 159 15.21 -10.90 -8.79
C GLU A 159 15.67 -11.71 -7.56
N HIS A 160 15.48 -11.17 -6.35
CA HIS A 160 15.78 -11.81 -5.06
C HIS A 160 14.60 -12.58 -4.46
N GLY A 161 13.48 -12.77 -5.18
CA GLY A 161 12.35 -13.58 -4.71
C GLY A 161 11.49 -12.97 -3.59
N LEU A 162 11.61 -11.67 -3.36
CA LEU A 162 10.87 -10.89 -2.38
C LEU A 162 9.55 -10.37 -2.95
N SER A 163 8.57 -10.10 -2.08
CA SER A 163 7.28 -9.58 -2.54
C SER A 163 7.32 -8.06 -2.79
N ILE A 164 6.60 -7.63 -3.83
CA ILE A 164 6.49 -6.22 -4.27
C ILE A 164 5.08 -5.66 -4.05
N VAL A 165 4.97 -4.33 -4.13
CA VAL A 165 3.67 -3.64 -4.12
C VAL A 165 3.11 -3.61 -5.55
N GLU A 166 2.20 -4.53 -5.90
CA GLU A 166 1.65 -4.63 -7.27
C GLU A 166 0.87 -3.39 -7.71
N ASN A 167 -0.01 -2.86 -6.84
CA ASN A 167 -0.90 -1.73 -7.16
C ASN A 167 -0.71 -0.59 -6.17
N PRO A 168 0.30 0.27 -6.36
CA PRO A 168 0.46 1.42 -5.49
C PRO A 168 -0.63 2.45 -5.67
N LYS A 169 -1.36 2.69 -4.58
CA LYS A 169 -2.12 3.94 -4.46
C LYS A 169 -1.14 5.08 -4.17
N PRO A 170 -1.25 6.24 -4.83
CA PRO A 170 -0.53 7.44 -4.43
C PRO A 170 -1.03 7.87 -3.06
N SER A 171 -0.37 7.39 -2.01
CA SER A 171 -0.65 7.76 -0.62
C SER A 171 0.52 8.59 -0.10
N ARG A 172 0.20 9.69 0.59
CA ARG A 172 1.15 10.50 1.37
C ARG A 172 1.47 9.87 2.74
N GLU A 173 0.86 8.73 3.07
CA GLU A 173 0.91 8.18 4.43
C GLU A 173 2.11 7.25 4.67
N HIS A 174 2.55 7.25 5.94
CA HIS A 174 3.68 6.48 6.45
C HIS A 174 3.50 4.96 6.30
N TYR A 175 4.63 4.25 6.23
CA TYR A 175 4.75 2.77 6.19
C TYR A 175 3.84 2.01 7.18
N GLY A 176 3.49 2.61 8.32
CA GLY A 176 2.66 1.99 9.36
C GLY A 176 1.21 1.67 8.96
N THR A 177 0.68 2.26 7.88
CA THR A 177 -0.73 2.04 7.47
C THR A 177 -0.92 0.81 6.57
N TRP A 178 0.16 0.19 6.07
CA TRP A 178 0.08 -0.92 5.10
C TRP A 178 0.31 -2.33 5.70
N LEU A 179 0.72 -2.42 6.97
CA LEU A 179 0.73 -3.67 7.75
C LEU A 179 -0.71 -3.99 8.15
N GLY A 180 -1.44 -4.59 7.20
CA GLY A 180 -2.89 -4.76 7.26
C GLY A 180 -3.45 -5.22 8.61
N ASN A 181 -4.53 -4.57 9.05
CA ASN A 181 -5.60 -5.01 9.96
C ASN A 181 -5.25 -5.95 11.13
N LYS A 182 -4.03 -5.91 11.66
CA LYS A 182 -3.66 -6.55 12.95
C LYS A 182 -3.09 -5.57 13.96
N LYS A 183 -3.07 -4.27 13.65
CA LYS A 183 -2.91 -3.26 14.69
C LYS A 183 -4.28 -3.07 15.33
N GLN A 184 -4.36 -3.12 16.66
CA GLN A 184 -5.59 -2.67 17.33
C GLN A 184 -5.91 -1.27 16.78
N PRO A 185 -7.16 -1.00 16.35
CA PRO A 185 -7.51 0.29 15.79
C PRO A 185 -7.11 1.38 16.78
N SER A 186 -6.68 2.54 16.30
CA SER A 186 -6.36 3.64 17.22
C SER A 186 -7.58 3.94 18.11
N PHE A 187 -7.42 4.46 19.32
CA PHE A 187 -8.57 4.77 20.19
C PHE A 187 -9.62 5.65 19.48
N GLN A 188 -9.17 6.61 18.66
CA GLN A 188 -10.08 7.43 17.82
C GLN A 188 -10.84 6.60 16.79
N GLU A 189 -10.19 5.60 16.20
CA GLU A 189 -10.79 4.70 15.20
C GLU A 189 -11.76 3.70 15.85
N GLN A 190 -11.45 3.19 17.05
CA GLN A 190 -12.39 2.39 17.84
C GLN A 190 -13.66 3.18 18.17
N ILE A 191 -13.53 4.46 18.54
CA ILE A 191 -14.69 5.34 18.76
C ILE A 191 -15.50 5.53 17.47
N ARG A 192 -14.84 5.75 16.32
CA ARG A 192 -15.55 5.89 15.03
C ARG A 192 -16.32 4.61 14.65
N ILE A 193 -15.72 3.45 14.86
CA ILE A 193 -16.36 2.14 14.59
C ILE A 193 -17.59 1.97 15.49
N ALA A 194 -17.47 2.28 16.78
CA ALA A 194 -18.59 2.20 17.72
C ALA A 194 -19.73 3.16 17.33
N ILE A 195 -19.41 4.39 16.90
CA ILE A 195 -20.40 5.36 16.41
C ILE A 195 -21.09 4.85 15.15
N ASP A 196 -20.35 4.33 14.18
CA ASP A 196 -20.94 3.81 12.93
C ASP A 196 -21.84 2.60 13.22
N ALA A 197 -21.42 1.67 14.10
CA ALA A 197 -22.24 0.53 14.52
C ALA A 197 -23.53 0.98 15.21
N ALA A 198 -23.44 1.96 16.13
CA ALA A 198 -24.62 2.49 16.81
C ALA A 198 -25.55 3.25 15.85
N LEU A 199 -25.02 3.91 14.81
CA LEU A 199 -25.81 4.57 13.76
C LEU A 199 -26.47 3.58 12.79
N GLU A 200 -25.87 2.40 12.52
CA GLU A 200 -26.48 1.35 11.70
C GLU A 200 -27.78 0.82 12.31
N GLU A 201 -27.89 0.81 13.64
CA GLU A 201 -29.11 0.44 14.36
C GLU A 201 -30.20 1.53 14.34
N LYS A 202 -30.00 2.64 13.62
CA LYS A 202 -30.96 3.74 13.42
C LYS A 202 -31.57 4.29 14.73
N PRO A 203 -30.76 4.92 15.60
CA PRO A 203 -31.26 5.54 16.82
C PRO A 203 -32.22 6.69 16.49
N LYS A 204 -33.24 6.90 17.33
CA LYS A 204 -34.28 7.92 17.14
C LYS A 204 -33.76 9.32 17.41
N ASP A 205 -32.87 9.45 18.39
CA ASP A 205 -32.27 10.72 18.78
C ASP A 205 -30.80 10.56 19.20
N PHE A 206 -30.16 11.69 19.46
CA PHE A 206 -28.77 11.72 19.86
C PHE A 206 -28.54 11.10 21.25
N GLU A 207 -29.55 11.10 22.12
CA GLU A 207 -29.46 10.53 23.46
C GLU A 207 -29.47 9.00 23.42
N GLU A 208 -30.31 8.41 22.57
CA GLU A 208 -30.36 6.97 22.32
C GLU A 208 -29.04 6.46 21.72
N LEU A 209 -28.40 7.24 20.85
CA LEU A 209 -27.05 6.93 20.36
C LEU A 209 -26.03 6.85 21.51
N LEU A 210 -26.07 7.79 22.45
CA LEU A 210 -25.13 7.82 23.57
C LEU A 210 -25.35 6.64 24.53
N GLN A 211 -26.61 6.27 24.80
CA GLN A 211 -26.92 5.07 25.59
C GLN A 211 -26.41 3.79 24.91
N LYS A 212 -26.52 3.70 23.58
CA LYS A 212 -25.97 2.56 22.83
C LYS A 212 -24.44 2.50 22.88
N LEU A 213 -23.77 3.66 22.84
CA LEU A 213 -22.32 3.72 22.98
C LEU A 213 -21.87 3.31 24.40
N GLU A 214 -22.60 3.71 25.43
CA GLU A 214 -22.37 3.27 26.82
C GLU A 214 -22.58 1.75 26.97
N THR A 215 -23.64 1.21 26.36
CA THR A 215 -23.90 -0.24 26.33
C THR A 215 -22.81 -1.01 25.58
N ALA A 216 -22.21 -0.41 24.55
CA ALA A 216 -21.06 -0.94 23.82
C ALA A 216 -19.73 -0.81 24.59
N GLY A 217 -19.76 -0.28 25.82
CA GLY A 217 -18.60 -0.18 26.71
C GLY A 217 -17.77 1.09 26.55
N LEU A 218 -18.26 2.12 25.86
CA LEU A 218 -17.60 3.42 25.78
C LEU A 218 -18.10 4.33 26.91
N GLU A 219 -17.19 4.98 27.61
CA GLU A 219 -17.59 5.99 28.60
C GLU A 219 -17.79 7.36 27.93
N VAL A 220 -18.96 7.95 28.19
CA VAL A 220 -19.35 9.27 27.69
C VAL A 220 -19.24 10.29 28.83
N ASN A 221 -18.38 11.30 28.67
CA ASN A 221 -18.28 12.42 29.61
C ASN A 221 -18.88 13.70 29.00
N ARG A 222 -19.86 14.28 29.72
CA ARG A 222 -20.60 15.49 29.35
C ARG A 222 -20.33 16.70 30.26
N GLU A 223 -19.49 16.55 31.28
CA GLU A 223 -19.32 17.56 32.35
C GLU A 223 -18.60 18.83 31.88
N ARG A 224 -17.98 18.79 30.70
CA ARG A 224 -17.25 19.93 30.12
C ARG A 224 -17.90 20.41 28.82
N LYS A 225 -17.52 21.61 28.38
CA LYS A 225 -17.99 22.30 27.16
C LYS A 225 -18.03 21.45 25.87
N HIS A 226 -17.27 20.37 25.78
CA HIS A 226 -17.22 19.50 24.61
C HIS A 226 -17.39 18.04 25.01
N LEU A 227 -18.25 17.32 24.30
CA LEU A 227 -18.50 15.88 24.47
C LEU A 227 -17.20 15.08 24.31
N ARG A 228 -16.97 14.11 25.20
CA ARG A 228 -15.77 13.27 25.16
C ARG A 228 -16.11 11.79 25.33
N PHE A 229 -15.34 10.95 24.66
CA PHE A 229 -15.45 9.49 24.69
C PHE A 229 -14.16 8.86 25.22
N ARG A 230 -14.29 7.79 25.98
CA ARG A 230 -13.17 6.95 26.43
C ARG A 230 -13.47 5.50 26.13
N VAL A 231 -12.51 4.84 25.49
CA VAL A 231 -12.56 3.40 25.21
C VAL A 231 -11.90 2.64 26.37
N PRO A 232 -12.34 1.42 26.72
CA PRO A 232 -11.68 0.61 27.73
C PRO A 232 -10.18 0.47 27.45
N GLY A 233 -9.33 0.79 28.43
CA GLY A 233 -7.87 0.78 28.30
C GLY A 233 -7.23 2.10 27.81
N GLN A 234 -8.02 3.15 27.59
CA GLN A 234 -7.50 4.49 27.29
C GLN A 234 -7.40 5.34 28.57
N GLU A 235 -6.23 5.93 28.85
CA GLU A 235 -6.03 6.78 30.03
C GLU A 235 -6.78 8.13 29.93
N ASN A 236 -6.78 8.76 28.76
CA ASN A 236 -7.30 10.11 28.55
C ASN A 236 -8.55 10.13 27.66
N TYR A 237 -9.53 10.98 28.00
CA TYR A 237 -10.73 11.18 27.18
C TYR A 237 -10.42 11.81 25.81
N THR A 238 -11.04 11.27 24.77
CA THR A 238 -10.98 11.80 23.39
C THR A 238 -12.16 12.75 23.14
N ARG A 239 -11.91 14.02 22.82
CA ARG A 239 -12.98 14.97 22.46
C ARG A 239 -13.63 14.61 21.13
N CYS A 240 -14.97 14.63 21.07
CA CYS A 240 -15.75 14.36 19.86
C CYS A 240 -15.27 15.19 18.65
N ASP A 241 -15.01 16.50 18.84
CA ASP A 241 -14.50 17.39 17.77
C ASP A 241 -13.14 16.96 17.18
N THR A 242 -12.33 16.19 17.92
CA THR A 242 -11.04 15.70 17.42
C THR A 242 -11.19 14.54 16.45
N LEU A 243 -12.35 13.88 16.42
CA LEU A 243 -12.65 12.82 15.46
C LEU A 243 -12.77 13.38 14.04
N LYS A 244 -13.14 14.66 13.89
CA LYS A 244 -13.24 15.43 12.62
C LYS A 244 -14.13 14.78 11.54
N GLY A 245 -14.46 15.55 10.51
CA GLY A 245 -15.26 15.07 9.38
C GLY A 245 -16.67 14.72 9.81
N ASP A 246 -17.13 13.52 9.46
CA ASP A 246 -18.52 13.09 9.68
C ASP A 246 -18.79 12.53 11.10
N TYR A 247 -17.83 12.67 12.03
CA TYR A 247 -17.90 12.18 13.41
C TYR A 247 -17.88 13.31 14.45
N THR A 248 -18.23 14.53 14.04
CA THR A 248 -18.47 15.64 14.96
C THR A 248 -19.89 15.60 15.49
N GLU A 249 -20.14 16.16 16.67
CA GLU A 249 -21.46 16.15 17.32
C GLU A 249 -22.57 16.67 16.38
N GLN A 250 -22.31 17.79 15.70
CA GLN A 250 -23.25 18.38 14.74
C GLN A 250 -23.52 17.43 13.56
N THR A 251 -22.47 16.85 12.97
CA THR A 251 -22.63 15.92 11.82
C THR A 251 -23.32 14.62 12.19
N ILE A 252 -23.16 14.14 13.44
CA ILE A 252 -23.86 12.95 13.94
C ILE A 252 -25.36 13.26 14.11
N LYS A 253 -25.71 14.43 14.67
CA LYS A 253 -27.11 14.88 14.75
C LYS A 253 -27.74 15.03 13.36
N GLU A 254 -27.00 15.57 12.38
CA GLU A 254 -27.44 15.67 10.98
C GLU A 254 -27.65 14.30 10.30
N ARG A 255 -26.84 13.29 10.66
CA ARG A 255 -26.99 11.91 10.17
C ARG A 255 -28.24 11.24 10.75
N ILE A 256 -28.51 11.42 12.05
CA ILE A 256 -29.72 10.90 12.70
C ILE A 256 -30.98 11.56 12.13
N ALA A 257 -30.92 12.88 11.88
CA ALA A 257 -32.01 13.63 11.25
C ALA A 257 -32.23 13.29 9.76
N GLY A 258 -31.37 12.45 9.16
CA GLY A 258 -31.49 12.03 7.76
C GLY A 258 -31.05 13.09 6.73
N THR A 259 -30.59 14.25 7.17
CA THR A 259 -30.18 15.38 6.31
C THR A 259 -28.85 15.10 5.57
N ARG A 260 -28.05 14.14 6.05
CA ARG A 260 -26.73 13.79 5.48
C ARG A 260 -26.57 12.28 5.33
N THR A 261 -26.52 11.80 4.08
CA THR A 261 -26.22 10.39 3.77
C THR A 261 -24.73 10.22 3.53
N VAL A 262 -24.07 9.36 4.32
CA VAL A 262 -22.66 9.02 4.13
C VAL A 262 -22.54 7.57 3.68
N LYS A 263 -21.74 7.31 2.64
CA LYS A 263 -21.38 5.94 2.26
C LYS A 263 -20.39 5.39 3.29
N PRO A 264 -20.64 4.20 3.88
CA PRO A 264 -19.72 3.63 4.87
C PRO A 264 -18.32 3.49 4.26
N ARG A 265 -17.31 4.05 4.94
CA ARG A 265 -15.92 4.04 4.48
C ARG A 265 -15.26 2.66 4.60
N HIS A 266 -15.90 1.72 5.28
CA HIS A 266 -15.37 0.39 5.55
C HIS A 266 -16.34 -0.72 5.17
N ALA A 267 -16.50 -0.93 3.85
CA ALA A 267 -16.67 -2.31 3.41
C ALA A 267 -15.34 -3.01 3.69
N PHE A 268 -15.27 -3.78 4.78
CA PHE A 268 -14.18 -4.73 4.99
C PHE A 268 -14.06 -5.55 3.71
N SER A 269 -13.01 -5.30 2.91
CA SER A 269 -12.70 -6.22 1.82
C SER A 269 -12.29 -7.52 2.52
N LYS A 270 -13.19 -8.50 2.58
CA LYS A 270 -12.80 -9.88 2.88
C LYS A 270 -11.66 -10.18 1.91
N LYS A 271 -10.42 -10.27 2.43
CA LYS A 271 -9.28 -10.65 1.59
C LYS A 271 -9.67 -11.97 0.94
N THR A 272 -9.61 -12.01 -0.38
CA THR A 272 -9.70 -13.26 -1.11
C THR A 272 -8.63 -14.19 -0.58
N VAL A 273 -9.05 -15.37 -0.11
CA VAL A 273 -8.16 -16.48 0.25
C VAL A 273 -7.13 -16.62 -0.87
N SER A 274 -5.84 -16.72 -0.51
CA SER A 274 -4.77 -16.87 -1.51
C SER A 274 -5.07 -18.11 -2.34
N LYS A 275 -5.32 -17.91 -3.64
CA LYS A 275 -5.55 -19.02 -4.56
C LYS A 275 -4.27 -19.88 -4.62
N VAL A 276 -4.40 -21.19 -4.38
CA VAL A 276 -3.34 -22.14 -4.68
C VAL A 276 -3.13 -22.12 -6.19
N GLY A 277 -1.96 -21.69 -6.63
CA GLY A 277 -1.52 -21.69 -8.02
C GLY A 277 -0.99 -23.06 -8.44
N LEU A 278 -1.09 -23.37 -9.73
CA LEU A 278 -0.49 -24.57 -10.31
C LEU A 278 1.04 -24.51 -10.19
N LEU A 279 1.66 -25.67 -9.94
CA LEU A 279 3.11 -25.81 -9.90
C LEU A 279 3.71 -25.53 -11.28
N VAL A 280 4.86 -24.89 -11.29
CA VAL A 280 5.64 -24.60 -12.50
C VAL A 280 6.49 -25.81 -12.86
N ASP A 281 6.41 -26.27 -14.10
CA ASP A 281 7.37 -27.24 -14.65
C ASP A 281 8.72 -26.55 -14.88
N ILE A 282 9.65 -26.83 -13.97
CA ILE A 282 10.98 -26.22 -13.94
C ILE A 282 11.82 -26.67 -15.13
N GLU A 283 11.69 -27.93 -15.55
CA GLU A 283 12.48 -28.47 -16.66
C GLU A 283 12.02 -27.92 -18.01
N ALA A 284 10.71 -27.84 -18.22
CA ALA A 284 10.15 -27.19 -19.41
C ALA A 284 10.54 -25.70 -19.45
N ALA A 285 10.54 -25.03 -18.29
CA ALA A 285 10.96 -23.64 -18.17
C ALA A 285 12.46 -23.43 -18.49
N ILE A 286 13.34 -24.32 -18.04
CA ILE A 286 14.77 -24.29 -18.37
C ILE A 286 14.98 -24.56 -19.87
N ARG A 287 14.28 -25.56 -20.43
CA ARG A 287 14.30 -25.85 -21.88
C ARG A 287 13.83 -24.67 -22.74
N SER A 288 12.94 -23.82 -22.21
CA SER A 288 12.49 -22.57 -22.86
C SER A 288 13.50 -21.41 -22.77
N GLY A 289 14.71 -21.64 -22.27
CA GLY A 289 15.79 -20.63 -22.23
C GLY A 289 15.74 -19.71 -21.01
N LYS A 290 15.01 -20.08 -19.95
CA LYS A 290 14.99 -19.28 -18.71
C LYS A 290 16.24 -19.55 -17.89
N GLY A 291 16.87 -18.47 -17.41
CA GLY A 291 18.14 -18.53 -16.71
C GLY A 291 18.08 -19.09 -15.28
N PRO A 292 19.25 -19.26 -14.62
CA PRO A 292 19.37 -19.88 -13.30
C PRO A 292 18.55 -19.22 -12.19
N GLY A 293 18.25 -17.91 -12.33
CA GLY A 293 17.38 -17.19 -11.39
C GLY A 293 15.91 -17.63 -11.45
N TYR A 294 15.42 -17.97 -12.65
CA TYR A 294 14.04 -18.45 -12.81
C TYR A 294 13.86 -19.85 -12.21
N GLU A 295 14.85 -20.72 -12.36
CA GLU A 295 14.87 -22.03 -11.73
C GLU A 295 14.76 -21.91 -10.19
N ARG A 296 15.57 -21.05 -9.58
CA ARG A 296 15.51 -20.80 -8.12
C ARG A 296 14.15 -20.26 -7.69
N TRP A 297 13.61 -19.28 -8.41
CA TRP A 297 12.28 -18.75 -8.15
C TRP A 297 11.20 -19.84 -8.26
N ALA A 298 11.23 -20.65 -9.31
CA ALA A 298 10.23 -21.69 -9.56
C ALA A 298 10.28 -22.79 -8.49
N LYS A 299 11.47 -23.17 -7.99
CA LYS A 299 11.63 -24.10 -6.86
C LYS A 299 10.95 -23.56 -5.60
N VAL A 300 11.21 -22.30 -5.23
CA VAL A 300 10.63 -21.68 -4.03
C VAL A 300 9.13 -21.44 -4.20
N PHE A 301 8.70 -21.03 -5.39
CA PHE A 301 7.29 -20.86 -5.73
C PHE A 301 6.54 -22.18 -5.58
N ASN A 302 7.05 -23.26 -6.18
CA ASN A 302 6.47 -24.59 -6.07
C ASN A 302 6.41 -25.05 -4.61
N LEU A 303 7.46 -24.83 -3.83
CA LEU A 303 7.49 -25.20 -2.42
C LEU A 303 6.44 -24.44 -1.59
N LYS A 304 6.22 -23.15 -1.87
CA LYS A 304 5.14 -22.36 -1.26
C LYS A 304 3.75 -22.89 -1.66
N GLN A 305 3.54 -23.17 -2.94
CA GLN A 305 2.26 -23.73 -3.42
C GLN A 305 1.98 -25.12 -2.83
N LEU A 306 3.01 -25.97 -2.73
CA LEU A 306 2.92 -27.27 -2.06
C LEU A 306 2.55 -27.11 -0.58
N SER A 307 3.20 -26.18 0.14
CA SER A 307 2.85 -25.94 1.55
C SER A 307 1.39 -25.48 1.73
N GLN A 308 0.88 -24.64 0.83
CA GLN A 308 -0.52 -24.22 0.84
C GLN A 308 -1.47 -25.36 0.50
N ALA A 309 -1.12 -26.21 -0.48
CA ALA A 309 -1.89 -27.41 -0.81
C ALA A 309 -1.93 -28.37 0.39
N VAL A 310 -0.80 -28.64 1.05
CA VAL A 310 -0.73 -29.50 2.24
C VAL A 310 -1.56 -28.94 3.40
N LEU A 311 -1.49 -27.62 3.66
CA LEU A 311 -2.31 -26.97 4.67
C LEU A 311 -3.80 -27.12 4.35
N TYR A 312 -4.20 -26.91 3.09
CA TYR A 312 -5.58 -27.08 2.66
C TYR A 312 -6.08 -28.51 2.85
N LEU A 313 -5.26 -29.52 2.49
CA LEU A 313 -5.59 -30.93 2.69
C LEU A 313 -5.77 -31.23 4.19
N LYS A 314 -4.85 -30.75 5.03
CA LYS A 314 -4.90 -30.96 6.48
C LYS A 314 -6.11 -30.30 7.15
N GLU A 315 -6.45 -29.08 6.74
CA GLU A 315 -7.65 -28.38 7.22
C GLU A 315 -8.95 -29.09 6.85
N HIS A 316 -8.95 -29.89 5.78
CA HIS A 316 -10.12 -30.59 5.27
C HIS A 316 -10.05 -32.11 5.53
N GLY A 317 -9.24 -32.54 6.51
CA GLY A 317 -9.22 -33.92 6.99
C GLY A 317 -8.32 -34.88 6.20
N ASP A 318 -7.20 -34.39 5.66
CA ASP A 318 -6.23 -35.17 4.86
C ASP A 318 -6.89 -35.87 3.67
N MET A 319 -7.70 -35.10 2.92
CA MET A 319 -8.45 -35.58 1.76
C MET A 319 -7.58 -36.38 0.80
N GLY A 320 -8.07 -37.56 0.42
CA GLY A 320 -7.43 -38.39 -0.59
C GLY A 320 -7.63 -37.83 -2.00
N TYR A 321 -6.97 -38.47 -2.97
CA TYR A 321 -7.14 -38.12 -4.38
C TYR A 321 -8.59 -38.29 -4.87
N GLU A 322 -9.28 -39.33 -4.40
CA GLU A 322 -10.67 -39.62 -4.77
C GLU A 322 -11.62 -38.52 -4.25
N ASP A 323 -11.45 -38.07 -3.00
CA ASP A 323 -12.23 -36.98 -2.41
C ASP A 323 -12.02 -35.65 -3.15
N LEU A 324 -10.77 -35.38 -3.56
CA LEU A 324 -10.43 -34.20 -4.35
C LEU A 324 -11.08 -34.25 -5.74
N LEU A 325 -11.06 -35.42 -6.39
CA LEU A 325 -11.66 -35.62 -7.70
C LEU A 325 -13.18 -35.44 -7.65
N GLU A 326 -13.83 -36.00 -6.62
CA GLU A 326 -15.27 -35.84 -6.41
C GLU A 326 -15.63 -34.37 -6.18
N LYS A 327 -14.91 -33.67 -5.30
CA LYS A 327 -15.11 -32.23 -5.06
C LYS A 327 -14.87 -31.39 -6.31
N ALA A 328 -13.85 -31.72 -7.10
CA ALA A 328 -13.58 -31.03 -8.36
C ALA A 328 -14.71 -31.24 -9.37
N ASN A 329 -15.21 -32.47 -9.51
CA ASN A 329 -16.33 -32.79 -10.39
C ASN A 329 -17.63 -32.12 -9.95
N ALA A 330 -17.94 -32.15 -8.66
CA ALA A 330 -19.09 -31.46 -8.09
C ALA A 330 -19.01 -29.93 -8.30
N THR A 331 -17.83 -29.34 -8.07
CA THR A 331 -17.62 -27.90 -8.28
C THR A 331 -17.75 -27.52 -9.76
N THR A 332 -17.19 -28.33 -10.66
CA THR A 332 -17.32 -28.14 -12.13
C THR A 332 -18.78 -28.23 -12.58
N THR A 333 -19.53 -29.20 -12.04
CA THR A 333 -20.94 -29.40 -12.36
C THR A 333 -21.79 -28.21 -11.86
N ASN A 334 -21.54 -27.75 -10.64
CA ASN A 334 -22.19 -26.56 -10.09
C ASN A 334 -21.86 -25.31 -10.90
N PHE A 335 -20.60 -25.13 -11.30
CA PHE A 335 -20.18 -24.02 -12.14
C PHE A 335 -20.90 -24.03 -13.49
N ASN A 336 -20.95 -25.17 -14.17
CA ASN A 336 -21.64 -25.31 -15.45
C ASN A 336 -23.13 -24.99 -15.31
N THR A 337 -23.77 -25.50 -14.24
CA THR A 337 -25.18 -25.24 -13.95
C THR A 337 -25.45 -23.75 -13.72
N LEU A 338 -24.64 -23.10 -12.88
CA LEU A 338 -24.74 -21.65 -12.63
C LEU A 338 -24.47 -20.83 -13.89
N SER A 339 -23.49 -21.24 -14.72
CA SER A 339 -23.18 -20.57 -15.98
C SER A 339 -24.37 -20.60 -16.95
N VAL A 340 -25.07 -21.73 -17.04
CA VAL A 340 -26.29 -21.86 -17.85
C VAL A 340 -27.40 -20.96 -17.30
N GLN A 341 -27.60 -20.94 -15.98
CA GLN A 341 -28.60 -20.07 -15.34
C GLN A 341 -28.31 -18.58 -15.57
N ILE A 342 -27.04 -18.17 -15.49
CA ILE A 342 -26.63 -16.79 -15.77
C ILE A 342 -26.97 -16.41 -17.21
N LYS A 343 -26.66 -17.27 -18.18
CA LYS A 343 -27.00 -17.02 -19.59
C LYS A 343 -28.51 -16.90 -19.82
N ASP A 344 -29.31 -17.75 -19.17
CA ASP A 344 -30.77 -17.67 -19.25
C ASP A 344 -31.31 -16.36 -18.64
N LEU A 345 -30.79 -15.96 -17.47
CA LEU A 345 -31.15 -14.69 -16.82
C LEU A 345 -30.74 -13.48 -17.66
N GLU A 346 -29.55 -13.47 -18.26
CA GLU A 346 -29.10 -12.42 -19.19
C GLU A 346 -30.02 -12.32 -20.40
N SER A 347 -30.44 -13.45 -20.97
CA SER A 347 -31.41 -13.48 -22.08
C SER A 347 -32.75 -12.86 -21.68
N LYS A 348 -33.28 -13.23 -20.49
CA LYS A 348 -34.52 -12.66 -19.93
C LYS A 348 -34.39 -11.16 -19.66
N MET A 349 -33.25 -10.71 -19.14
CA MET A 349 -32.98 -9.29 -18.91
C MET A 349 -32.99 -8.50 -20.22
N ASN A 350 -32.38 -9.03 -21.28
CA ASN A 350 -32.38 -8.40 -22.59
C ASN A 350 -33.79 -8.32 -23.19
N ALA A 351 -34.57 -9.39 -23.09
CA ALA A 351 -35.97 -9.41 -23.53
C ALA A 351 -36.83 -8.39 -22.77
N ASN A 352 -36.67 -8.31 -21.44
CA ASN A 352 -37.37 -7.32 -20.61
C ASN A 352 -36.97 -5.88 -20.95
N ALA A 353 -35.68 -5.64 -21.22
CA ALA A 353 -35.21 -4.32 -21.64
C ALA A 353 -35.82 -3.91 -22.99
N GLU A 354 -35.97 -4.85 -23.92
CA GLU A 354 -36.61 -4.58 -25.21
C GLU A 354 -38.12 -4.32 -25.04
N LEU A 355 -38.82 -5.14 -24.24
CA LEU A 355 -40.23 -4.90 -23.89
C LEU A 355 -40.43 -3.52 -23.25
N GLN A 356 -39.54 -3.12 -22.34
CA GLN A 356 -39.59 -1.79 -21.73
C GLN A 356 -39.46 -0.67 -22.77
N LYS A 357 -38.55 -0.80 -23.75
CA LYS A 357 -38.44 0.16 -24.86
C LYS A 357 -39.71 0.20 -25.70
N GLN A 358 -40.28 -0.96 -26.03
CA GLN A 358 -41.52 -1.04 -26.82
C GLN A 358 -42.69 -0.38 -26.08
N ILE A 359 -42.81 -0.59 -24.76
CA ILE A 359 -43.83 0.06 -23.92
C ILE A 359 -43.65 1.58 -23.93
N VAL A 360 -42.42 2.07 -23.76
CA VAL A 360 -42.12 3.52 -23.79
C VAL A 360 -42.43 4.11 -25.18
N ASN A 361 -42.05 3.42 -26.25
CA ASN A 361 -42.33 3.85 -27.62
C ASN A 361 -43.82 3.88 -27.92
N TYR A 362 -44.57 2.86 -27.48
CA TYR A 362 -46.02 2.82 -27.59
C TYR A 362 -46.65 3.98 -26.80
N ALA A 363 -46.25 4.21 -25.55
CA ALA A 363 -46.76 5.31 -24.74
C ALA A 363 -46.55 6.68 -25.42
N LYS A 364 -45.38 6.90 -26.04
CA LYS A 364 -45.07 8.14 -26.78
C LYS A 364 -45.85 8.28 -28.08
N THR A 365 -46.05 7.19 -28.82
CA THR A 365 -46.68 7.22 -30.16
C THR A 365 -48.20 7.04 -30.14
N ARG A 366 -48.77 6.54 -29.04
CA ARG A 366 -50.21 6.25 -28.90
C ARG A 366 -51.10 7.47 -29.19
N ALA A 367 -50.76 8.64 -28.65
CA ALA A 367 -51.57 9.85 -28.86
C ALA A 367 -51.62 10.24 -30.34
N VAL A 368 -50.44 10.29 -30.98
CA VAL A 368 -50.29 10.59 -32.42
C VAL A 368 -51.01 9.54 -33.28
N TYR A 369 -50.92 8.26 -32.92
CA TYR A 369 -51.60 7.17 -33.62
C TYR A 369 -53.13 7.26 -33.52
N VAL A 370 -53.67 7.62 -32.35
CA VAL A 370 -55.11 7.82 -32.16
C VAL A 370 -55.61 8.99 -33.00
N GLU A 371 -54.86 10.09 -33.08
CA GLU A 371 -55.18 11.23 -33.95
C GLU A 371 -55.13 10.85 -35.44
N TYR A 372 -54.09 10.12 -35.86
CA TYR A 372 -53.99 9.60 -37.22
C TYR A 372 -55.18 8.71 -37.61
N ARG A 373 -55.59 7.79 -36.73
CA ARG A 373 -56.76 6.91 -36.95
C ARG A 373 -58.06 7.68 -37.11
N LYS A 374 -58.24 8.79 -36.39
CA LYS A 374 -59.41 9.67 -36.54
C LYS A 374 -59.36 10.50 -37.84
N ALA A 375 -58.16 10.81 -38.33
CA ALA A 375 -57.96 11.68 -39.49
C ALA A 375 -58.10 10.99 -40.87
N GLY A 376 -58.26 9.66 -40.93
CA GLY A 376 -58.57 8.94 -42.17
C GLY A 376 -57.53 9.08 -43.29
N TYR A 377 -56.30 8.58 -43.07
CA TYR A 377 -55.18 8.61 -44.02
C TYR A 377 -54.80 10.03 -44.52
N SER A 378 -54.39 10.90 -43.60
CA SER A 378 -53.87 12.23 -43.91
C SER A 378 -52.34 12.23 -44.14
N LYS A 379 -51.87 12.92 -45.19
CA LYS A 379 -50.42 13.08 -45.53
C LYS A 379 -49.60 13.85 -44.48
N LYS A 380 -50.24 14.48 -43.49
CA LYS A 380 -49.56 15.26 -42.43
C LYS A 380 -48.86 14.41 -41.36
N PHE A 381 -49.15 13.12 -41.29
CA PHE A 381 -48.58 12.17 -40.32
C PHE A 381 -47.49 11.26 -40.93
N ARG A 382 -46.88 11.70 -42.04
CA ARG A 382 -45.89 10.91 -42.78
C ARG A 382 -44.49 11.05 -42.22
#